data_AF-A0A2K1ENM7-F1
#
_entry.id   AF-A0A2K1ENM7-F1
#
_cell.length_a   1.000
_cell.length_b   1.000
_cell.length_c   1.000
_cell.angle_alpha   90.00
_cell.angle_beta   90.00
_cell.angle_gamma   90.00
#
_symmetry.space_group_name_H-M   'P 1'
#
loop_
_entity.id
_entity.type
_entity.pdbx_description
1 polymer ?
#
loop_
_entity_poly.entity_id
_entity_poly.type
_entity_poly.pdbx_seq_one_letter_code
_entity_poly.pdbx_strand_id
1 'polypeptide(L)'
;MVKKTVLFVIIIVIAYTVVSITTGSPIKRVQFRSNVTDYLHKTYTMNWKIESVDYDFKNDKFIANVISGSGISFLVEEDYYRKMMDNYASSVWRDELKTAVAQKVKQVTGSDAEVIINVSHMGRDALTYHDEVPSYSKVSQKLSSEASIYIKGNFSATRYLQEMLEIKQWIVEKKYDASLTFEPKDKDVYFYLPTEDLKKIKKPEDLNPYRFQNN
;
A
#
# COMPACT_ATOMS: atom_id res chain seq x y z
N MET A 1 -52.96 19.56 -3.57
CA MET A 1 -51.74 19.20 -4.33
C MET A 1 -50.48 19.86 -3.76
N VAL A 2 -50.45 21.19 -3.57
CA VAL A 2 -49.27 21.94 -3.09
C VAL A 2 -48.61 21.34 -1.84
N LYS A 3 -49.37 20.96 -0.80
CA LYS A 3 -48.80 20.35 0.42
C LYS A 3 -48.07 19.02 0.18
N LYS A 4 -48.55 18.20 -0.77
CA LYS A 4 -47.91 16.92 -1.11
C LYS A 4 -46.64 17.13 -1.93
N THR A 5 -46.65 18.10 -2.85
CA THR A 5 -45.47 18.49 -3.63
C THR A 5 -44.37 19.06 -2.74
N VAL A 6 -44.72 19.94 -1.79
CA VAL A 6 -43.77 20.50 -0.82
C VAL A 6 -43.16 19.41 0.06
N LEU A 7 -43.97 18.47 0.58
CA LEU A 7 -43.48 17.35 1.37
C LEU A 7 -42.50 16.46 0.57
N PHE A 8 -42.82 16.19 -0.69
CA PHE A 8 -41.94 15.41 -1.58
C PHE A 8 -40.59 16.10 -1.82
N VAL A 9 -40.59 17.42 -2.06
CA VAL A 9 -39.35 18.20 -2.20
C VAL A 9 -38.52 18.14 -0.92
N ILE A 10 -39.15 18.27 0.25
CA ILE A 10 -38.46 18.17 1.55
C ILE A 10 -37.80 16.80 1.70
N ILE A 11 -38.50 15.71 1.36
CA ILE A 11 -37.94 14.35 1.43
C ILE A 11 -36.72 14.22 0.51
N ILE A 12 -36.77 14.76 -0.71
CA ILE A 12 -35.63 14.74 -1.64
C ILE A 12 -34.45 15.50 -1.05
N VAL A 13 -34.68 16.70 -0.49
CA VAL A 13 -33.63 17.51 0.11
C VAL A 13 -32.99 16.78 1.30
N ILE A 14 -33.81 16.21 2.19
CA ILE A 14 -33.32 15.43 3.33
C ILE A 14 -32.51 14.22 2.85
N ALA A 15 -33.02 13.46 1.88
CA ALA A 15 -32.31 12.32 1.33
C ALA A 15 -30.96 12.73 0.71
N TYR A 16 -30.93 13.81 -0.05
CA TYR A 16 -29.68 14.35 -0.61
C TYR A 16 -28.71 14.79 0.48
N THR A 17 -29.19 15.49 1.51
CA THR A 17 -28.36 15.92 2.65
C THR A 17 -27.81 14.71 3.39
N VAL A 18 -28.63 13.72 3.71
CA VAL A 18 -28.21 12.47 4.39
C VAL A 18 -27.13 11.76 3.58
N VAL A 19 -27.35 11.55 2.28
CA VAL A 19 -26.34 10.90 1.41
C VAL A 19 -25.06 11.72 1.33
N SER A 20 -25.17 13.06 1.30
CA SER A 20 -24.01 13.95 1.22
C SER A 20 -23.16 13.93 2.50
N ILE A 21 -23.78 13.85 3.69
CA ILE A 21 -23.04 13.76 4.94
C ILE A 21 -22.46 12.36 5.19
N THR A 22 -23.08 11.30 4.66
CA THR A 22 -22.60 9.92 4.87
C THR A 22 -21.65 9.45 3.80
N THR A 23 -21.66 10.05 2.60
CA THR A 23 -20.85 9.56 1.48
C THR A 23 -20.20 10.65 0.60
N GLY A 24 -20.26 11.91 1.03
CA GLY A 24 -19.84 13.06 0.22
C GLY A 24 -20.88 13.44 -0.84
N SER A 25 -20.73 14.63 -1.45
CA SER A 25 -21.70 15.12 -2.44
C SER A 25 -21.78 14.19 -3.66
N PRO A 26 -22.97 13.67 -4.02
CA PRO A 26 -23.16 12.84 -5.20
C PRO A 26 -22.71 13.52 -6.51
N ILE A 27 -22.94 14.84 -6.62
CA ILE A 27 -22.55 15.62 -7.80
C ILE A 27 -21.03 15.67 -7.92
N LYS A 28 -20.33 16.00 -6.83
CA LYS A 28 -18.86 16.04 -6.80
C LYS A 28 -18.26 14.66 -7.08
N ARG A 29 -18.89 13.58 -6.60
CA ARG A 29 -18.45 12.20 -6.89
C ARG A 29 -18.47 11.90 -8.39
N VAL A 30 -19.56 12.24 -9.07
CA VAL A 30 -19.68 12.03 -10.53
C VAL A 30 -18.65 12.86 -11.29
N GLN A 31 -18.46 14.12 -10.90
CA GLN A 31 -17.42 14.99 -11.48
C GLN A 31 -16.03 14.40 -11.27
N PHE A 32 -15.71 13.97 -10.05
CA PHE A 32 -14.42 13.36 -9.73
C PHE A 32 -14.20 12.07 -10.54
N ARG A 33 -15.20 11.20 -10.67
CA ARG A 33 -15.12 10.01 -11.52
C ARG A 33 -14.80 10.36 -12.98
N SER A 34 -15.41 11.42 -13.51
CA SER A 34 -15.10 11.92 -14.87
C SER A 34 -13.66 12.41 -14.95
N ASN A 35 -13.21 13.21 -13.98
CA ASN A 35 -11.84 13.72 -13.95
C ASN A 35 -10.80 12.59 -13.86
N VAL A 36 -11.05 11.55 -13.05
CA VAL A 36 -10.21 10.35 -12.97
C VAL A 36 -10.20 9.60 -14.30
N THR A 37 -11.36 9.48 -14.96
CA THR A 37 -11.46 8.86 -16.29
C THR A 37 -10.58 9.60 -17.30
N ASP A 38 -10.68 10.93 -17.36
CA ASP A 38 -9.88 11.75 -18.28
C ASP A 38 -8.37 11.69 -17.96
N TYR A 39 -8.03 11.69 -16.67
CA TYR A 39 -6.67 11.51 -16.21
C TYR A 39 -6.09 10.18 -16.67
N LEU A 40 -6.78 9.07 -16.40
CA LEU A 40 -6.29 7.74 -16.75
C LEU A 40 -6.13 7.56 -18.27
N HIS A 41 -7.04 8.09 -19.09
CA HIS A 41 -6.89 8.06 -20.55
C HIS A 41 -5.67 8.83 -21.06
N LYS A 42 -5.31 9.95 -20.40
CA LYS A 42 -4.14 10.76 -20.78
C LYS A 42 -2.84 10.14 -20.29
N THR A 43 -2.89 9.47 -19.15
CA THR A 43 -1.72 9.01 -18.41
C THR A 43 -1.27 7.62 -18.84
N TYR A 44 -2.21 6.72 -19.15
CA TYR A 44 -1.93 5.30 -19.38
C TYR A 44 -2.42 4.80 -20.73
N THR A 45 -1.63 3.91 -21.32
CA THR A 45 -2.05 3.15 -22.53
C THR A 45 -2.61 1.78 -22.19
N MET A 46 -2.37 1.27 -20.97
CA MET A 46 -2.94 0.01 -20.50
C MET A 46 -4.45 0.07 -20.27
N ASN A 47 -5.10 -1.10 -20.29
CA ASN A 47 -6.49 -1.20 -19.83
C ASN A 47 -6.59 -0.92 -18.33
N TRP A 48 -7.71 -0.34 -17.91
CA TRP A 48 -8.01 -0.09 -16.50
C TRP A 48 -9.52 -0.02 -16.28
N LYS A 49 -9.94 -0.14 -15.02
CA LYS A 49 -11.33 -0.01 -14.61
C LYS A 49 -11.41 0.72 -13.27
N ILE A 50 -12.21 1.79 -13.21
CA ILE A 50 -12.57 2.43 -11.94
C ILE A 50 -13.58 1.53 -11.22
N GLU A 51 -13.13 0.85 -10.17
CA GLU A 51 -13.92 -0.05 -9.35
C GLU A 51 -14.88 0.75 -8.45
N SER A 52 -14.35 1.67 -7.66
CA SER A 52 -15.13 2.51 -6.74
C SER A 52 -14.64 3.96 -6.74
N VAL A 53 -15.50 4.84 -6.24
CA VAL A 53 -15.15 6.22 -5.89
C VAL A 53 -15.73 6.47 -4.51
N ASP A 54 -14.84 6.55 -3.53
CA ASP A 54 -15.17 6.66 -2.12
C ASP A 54 -14.82 8.06 -1.60
N TYR A 55 -15.50 8.47 -0.53
CA TYR A 55 -15.22 9.75 0.13
C TYR A 55 -14.41 9.50 1.40
N ASP A 56 -13.21 10.06 1.43
CA ASP A 56 -12.36 10.07 2.60
C ASP A 56 -12.74 11.26 3.49
N PHE A 57 -13.57 11.00 4.50
CA PHE A 57 -14.00 11.99 5.48
C PHE A 57 -12.84 12.56 6.31
N LYS A 58 -11.76 11.81 6.49
CA LYS A 58 -10.62 12.26 7.29
C LYS A 58 -9.85 13.35 6.55
N ASN A 59 -9.74 13.22 5.23
CA ASN A 59 -9.01 14.14 4.38
C ASN A 59 -9.91 15.06 3.52
N ASP A 60 -11.23 14.99 3.73
CA ASP A 60 -12.25 15.76 3.02
C ASP A 60 -12.13 15.69 1.48
N LYS A 61 -11.85 14.50 0.93
CA LYS A 61 -11.59 14.32 -0.51
C LYS A 61 -12.18 13.03 -1.07
N PHE A 62 -12.37 12.98 -2.39
CA PHE A 62 -12.70 11.74 -3.09
C PHE A 62 -11.43 10.98 -3.45
N ILE A 63 -11.51 9.66 -3.41
CA ILE A 63 -10.46 8.74 -3.84
C ILE A 63 -11.11 7.69 -4.74
N ALA A 64 -10.50 7.42 -5.89
CA ALA A 64 -10.92 6.36 -6.79
C ALA A 64 -10.04 5.13 -6.59
N ASN A 65 -10.66 3.96 -6.42
CA ASN A 65 -9.97 2.68 -6.54
C ASN A 65 -10.05 2.21 -7.99
N VAL A 66 -8.90 1.92 -8.57
CA VAL A 66 -8.73 1.58 -9.98
C VAL A 66 -7.99 0.25 -10.06
N ILE A 67 -8.45 -0.63 -10.94
CA ILE A 67 -7.79 -1.92 -11.23
C ILE A 67 -7.17 -1.82 -12.62
N SER A 68 -5.87 -2.09 -12.73
CA SER A 68 -5.17 -2.17 -14.01
C SER A 68 -5.55 -3.44 -14.79
N GLY A 69 -5.20 -3.50 -16.08
CA GLY A 69 -5.39 -4.69 -16.91
C GLY A 69 -4.59 -5.91 -16.43
N SER A 70 -3.54 -5.71 -15.63
CA SER A 70 -2.77 -6.77 -14.96
C SER A 70 -3.37 -7.20 -13.61
N GLY A 71 -4.46 -6.57 -13.16
CA GLY A 71 -5.13 -6.89 -11.90
C GLY A 71 -4.58 -6.16 -10.68
N ILE A 72 -3.66 -5.21 -10.85
CA ILE A 72 -3.11 -4.41 -9.75
C ILE A 72 -4.12 -3.32 -9.38
N SER A 73 -4.54 -3.31 -8.11
CA SER A 73 -5.35 -2.24 -7.55
C SER A 73 -4.47 -1.07 -7.11
N PHE A 74 -4.87 0.15 -7.51
CA PHE A 74 -4.20 1.39 -7.16
C PHE A 74 -5.24 2.51 -6.94
N LEU A 75 -4.81 3.56 -6.25
CA LEU A 75 -5.64 4.70 -5.89
C LEU A 75 -5.32 5.89 -6.79
N VAL A 76 -6.34 6.64 -7.17
CA VAL A 76 -6.22 7.95 -7.82
C VAL A 76 -6.90 8.98 -6.93
N GLU A 77 -6.22 10.09 -6.65
CA GLU A 77 -6.71 11.18 -5.81
C GLU A 77 -6.21 12.54 -6.30
N GLU A 78 -6.83 13.60 -5.77
CA GLU A 78 -6.32 14.96 -5.92
C GLU A 78 -5.29 15.26 -4.82
N ASP A 79 -4.17 15.84 -5.23
CA ASP A 79 -3.15 16.37 -4.33
C ASP A 79 -3.59 17.69 -3.69
N TYR A 80 -2.74 18.26 -2.83
CA TYR A 80 -3.01 19.54 -2.18
C TYR A 80 -3.25 20.70 -3.18
N TYR A 81 -2.68 20.62 -4.38
CA TYR A 81 -2.83 21.59 -5.47
C TYR A 81 -3.96 21.24 -6.44
N ARG A 82 -4.83 20.27 -6.09
CA ARG A 82 -5.93 19.75 -6.91
C ARG A 82 -5.49 19.13 -8.24
N LYS A 83 -4.26 18.62 -8.30
CA LYS A 83 -3.77 17.82 -9.43
C LYS A 83 -4.05 16.35 -9.17
N MET A 84 -4.49 15.66 -10.21
CA MET A 84 -4.66 14.21 -10.15
C MET A 84 -3.29 13.53 -10.03
N MET A 85 -3.21 12.60 -9.09
CA MET A 85 -2.08 11.72 -8.88
C MET A 85 -2.57 10.32 -8.53
N ASP A 86 -1.71 9.34 -8.73
CA ASP A 86 -1.97 7.96 -8.43
C ASP A 86 -0.79 7.29 -7.71
N ASN A 87 -1.02 6.09 -7.20
CA ASN A 87 0.03 5.27 -6.59
C ASN A 87 0.27 3.96 -7.36
N TYR A 88 0.05 3.93 -8.68
CA TYR A 88 0.16 2.72 -9.50
C TYR A 88 1.54 2.08 -9.40
N ALA A 89 2.62 2.85 -9.61
CA ALA A 89 3.98 2.33 -9.53
C ALA A 89 4.29 1.73 -8.14
N SER A 90 3.91 2.42 -7.07
CA SER A 90 4.03 1.90 -5.70
C SER A 90 3.18 0.65 -5.47
N SER A 91 2.02 0.54 -6.10
CA SER A 91 1.16 -0.65 -6.02
C SER A 91 1.77 -1.85 -6.74
N VAL A 92 2.39 -1.64 -7.89
CA VAL A 92 3.18 -2.67 -8.61
C VAL A 92 4.35 -3.15 -7.74
N TRP A 93 5.13 -2.26 -7.14
CA TRP A 93 6.24 -2.65 -6.27
C TRP A 93 5.79 -3.36 -5.00
N ARG A 94 4.68 -2.93 -4.39
CA ARG A 94 4.08 -3.61 -3.24
C ARG A 94 3.68 -5.04 -3.59
N ASP A 95 3.06 -5.25 -4.74
CA ASP A 95 2.66 -6.58 -5.19
C ASP A 95 3.87 -7.49 -5.50
N GLU A 96 4.87 -6.96 -6.23
CA GLU A 96 6.14 -7.65 -6.52
C GLU A 96 6.81 -8.14 -5.23
N LEU A 97 7.03 -7.22 -4.28
CA LEU A 97 7.70 -7.52 -3.02
C LEU A 97 6.87 -8.47 -2.16
N LYS A 98 5.55 -8.26 -2.05
CA LYS A 98 4.68 -9.08 -1.22
C LYS A 98 4.70 -10.53 -1.70
N THR A 99 4.57 -10.74 -3.00
CA THR A 99 4.59 -12.06 -3.61
C THR A 99 5.96 -12.73 -3.40
N ALA A 100 7.05 -12.04 -3.70
CA ALA A 100 8.39 -12.61 -3.59
C ALA A 100 8.80 -12.91 -2.14
N VAL A 101 8.52 -12.00 -1.21
CA VAL A 101 8.82 -12.17 0.22
C VAL A 101 7.97 -13.28 0.83
N ALA A 102 6.66 -13.31 0.56
CA ALA A 102 5.78 -14.38 1.07
C ALA A 102 6.25 -15.77 0.59
N GLN A 103 6.63 -15.89 -0.68
CA GLN A 103 7.19 -17.12 -1.22
C GLN A 103 8.49 -17.53 -0.50
N LYS A 104 9.43 -16.58 -0.28
CA LYS A 104 10.67 -16.89 0.43
C LYS A 104 10.42 -17.27 1.89
N VAL A 105 9.51 -16.58 2.59
CA VAL A 105 9.16 -16.93 3.97
C VAL A 105 8.63 -18.35 4.03
N LYS A 106 7.69 -18.73 3.14
CA LYS A 106 7.16 -20.09 3.05
C LYS A 106 8.24 -21.14 2.79
N GLN A 107 9.22 -20.84 1.95
CA GLN A 107 10.36 -21.74 1.70
C GLN A 107 11.23 -21.95 2.93
N VAL A 108 11.42 -20.91 3.75
CA VAL A 108 12.31 -20.96 4.93
C VAL A 108 11.61 -21.58 6.14
N THR A 109 10.35 -21.21 6.39
CA THR A 109 9.60 -21.63 7.59
C THR A 109 8.70 -22.84 7.35
N GLY A 110 8.46 -23.22 6.08
CA GLY A 110 7.49 -24.23 5.70
C GLY A 110 6.03 -23.81 5.87
N SER A 111 5.76 -22.55 6.22
CA SER A 111 4.42 -22.05 6.54
C SER A 111 4.11 -20.72 5.87
N ASP A 112 2.84 -20.47 5.57
CA ASP A 112 2.39 -19.18 5.07
C ASP A 112 2.53 -18.11 6.15
N ALA A 113 2.91 -16.90 5.73
CA ALA A 113 3.06 -15.74 6.59
C ALA A 113 2.23 -14.56 6.06
N GLU A 114 1.81 -13.70 6.98
CA GLU A 114 1.27 -12.41 6.63
C GLU A 114 2.44 -11.48 6.30
N VAL A 115 2.44 -10.96 5.07
CA VAL A 115 3.45 -10.02 4.58
C VAL A 115 2.76 -8.72 4.21
N ILE A 116 3.17 -7.66 4.88
CA ILE A 116 2.69 -6.29 4.65
C ILE A 116 3.87 -5.50 4.08
N ILE A 117 3.65 -4.92 2.91
CA ILE A 117 4.64 -4.08 2.24
C ILE A 117 4.10 -2.66 2.21
N ASN A 118 4.88 -1.72 2.74
CA ASN A 118 4.64 -0.31 2.52
C ASN A 118 5.73 0.22 1.60
N VAL A 119 5.32 0.87 0.52
CA VAL A 119 6.19 1.69 -0.33
C VAL A 119 5.44 3.00 -0.51
N SER A 120 5.87 4.02 0.22
CA SER A 120 5.19 5.32 0.24
C SER A 120 5.95 6.31 -0.62
N HIS A 121 5.71 6.28 -1.93
CA HIS A 121 6.32 7.26 -2.83
C HIS A 121 5.29 8.31 -3.25
N MET A 122 5.01 9.26 -2.36
CA MET A 122 4.12 10.39 -2.62
C MET A 122 4.86 11.69 -2.28
N GLY A 123 5.31 12.41 -3.31
CA GLY A 123 6.10 13.64 -3.13
C GLY A 123 6.50 14.32 -4.44
N ARG A 124 7.12 15.50 -4.34
CA ARG A 124 7.59 16.30 -5.50
C ARG A 124 8.65 15.59 -6.36
N ASP A 125 9.36 14.63 -5.77
CA ASP A 125 10.37 13.79 -6.43
C ASP A 125 9.84 12.38 -6.75
N ALA A 126 8.51 12.22 -6.80
CA ALA A 126 7.90 10.94 -7.11
C ALA A 126 8.30 10.46 -8.52
N LEU A 127 9.03 9.35 -8.57
CA LEU A 127 9.29 8.51 -9.72
C LEU A 127 7.94 8.12 -10.34
N THR A 128 7.55 8.88 -11.35
CA THR A 128 6.29 8.67 -12.04
C THR A 128 6.55 7.69 -13.18
N TYR A 129 6.05 6.47 -13.02
CA TYR A 129 6.09 5.44 -14.06
C TYR A 129 4.66 5.10 -14.46
N HIS A 130 4.37 5.24 -15.75
CA HIS A 130 3.02 5.05 -16.26
C HIS A 130 2.84 3.67 -16.89
N ASP A 131 3.52 3.38 -18.00
CA ASP A 131 3.31 2.11 -18.72
C ASP A 131 4.36 1.03 -18.39
N GLU A 132 5.61 1.43 -18.16
CA GLU A 132 6.69 0.50 -17.81
C GLU A 132 7.24 0.81 -16.42
N VAL A 133 6.65 0.16 -15.40
CA VAL A 133 7.16 0.25 -14.03
C VAL A 133 8.37 -0.69 -13.89
N PRO A 134 9.58 -0.18 -13.58
CA PRO A 134 10.74 -1.03 -13.38
C PRO A 134 10.57 -1.89 -12.12
N SER A 135 11.28 -3.02 -12.03
CA SER A 135 11.30 -3.82 -10.80
C SER A 135 11.79 -3.01 -9.60
N TYR A 136 11.31 -3.34 -8.40
CA TYR A 136 11.67 -2.61 -7.18
C TYR A 136 13.19 -2.53 -6.97
N SER A 137 13.92 -3.61 -7.23
CA SER A 137 15.39 -3.67 -7.10
C SER A 137 16.17 -2.67 -7.98
N LYS A 138 15.55 -2.12 -9.03
CA LYS A 138 16.16 -1.08 -9.88
C LYS A 138 16.03 0.32 -9.27
N VAL A 139 15.06 0.52 -8.39
CA VAL A 139 14.71 1.82 -7.79
C VAL A 139 14.87 1.84 -6.26
N SER A 140 15.13 0.68 -5.64
CA SER A 140 15.15 0.44 -4.19
C SER A 140 15.97 1.47 -3.41
N GLN A 141 17.16 1.82 -3.90
CA GLN A 141 18.05 2.75 -3.21
C GLN A 141 17.39 4.13 -2.99
N LYS A 142 16.62 4.61 -3.97
CA LYS A 142 15.90 5.89 -3.89
C LYS A 142 14.69 5.82 -2.95
N LEU A 143 14.16 4.61 -2.73
CA LEU A 143 12.97 4.36 -1.91
C LEU A 143 13.32 3.80 -0.52
N SER A 144 14.60 3.67 -0.19
CA SER A 144 15.09 2.94 0.97
C SER A 144 14.59 3.46 2.32
N SER A 145 14.26 4.76 2.42
CA SER A 145 13.66 5.42 3.58
C SER A 145 12.12 5.43 3.57
N GLU A 146 11.51 5.08 2.43
CA GLU A 146 10.07 5.12 2.19
C GLU A 146 9.44 3.72 2.09
N ALA A 147 10.27 2.69 2.22
CA ALA A 147 9.86 1.30 2.10
C ALA A 147 10.07 0.51 3.40
N SER A 148 9.07 -0.31 3.73
CA SER A 148 9.15 -1.28 4.82
C SER A 148 8.52 -2.61 4.42
N ILE A 149 9.15 -3.68 4.90
CA ILE A 149 8.71 -5.05 4.77
C ILE A 149 8.39 -5.54 6.18
N TYR A 150 7.14 -5.87 6.44
CA TYR A 150 6.71 -6.44 7.70
C TYR A 150 6.26 -7.89 7.48
N ILE A 151 6.80 -8.80 8.27
CA ILE A 151 6.60 -10.25 8.15
C ILE A 151 6.10 -10.78 9.49
N LYS A 152 4.83 -11.19 9.52
CA LYS A 152 4.21 -11.88 10.64
C LYS A 152 4.00 -13.35 10.30
N GLY A 153 4.81 -14.21 10.91
CA GLY A 153 4.92 -15.61 10.49
C GLY A 153 5.03 -16.60 11.65
N ASN A 154 4.76 -17.87 11.36
CA ASN A 154 5.03 -18.99 12.26
C ASN A 154 6.51 -19.39 12.12
N PHE A 155 7.37 -18.69 12.85
CA PHE A 155 8.79 -19.06 12.92
C PHE A 155 9.00 -20.20 13.92
N SER A 156 10.03 -21.01 13.70
CA SER A 156 10.40 -22.09 14.61
C SER A 156 10.72 -21.58 16.01
N ALA A 157 10.16 -22.21 17.04
CA ALA A 157 10.41 -21.85 18.44
C ALA A 157 11.90 -21.78 18.80
N THR A 158 12.71 -22.67 18.20
CA THR A 158 14.15 -22.83 18.48
C THR A 158 15.05 -22.24 17.38
N ARG A 159 14.57 -22.11 16.14
CA ARG A 159 15.37 -21.68 14.99
C ARG A 159 14.94 -20.33 14.39
N TYR A 160 13.99 -19.62 14.99
CA TYR A 160 13.45 -18.37 14.43
C TYR A 160 14.53 -17.34 14.06
N LEU A 161 15.58 -17.16 14.86
CA LEU A 161 16.67 -16.23 14.52
C LEU A 161 17.43 -16.64 13.25
N GLN A 162 17.65 -17.94 13.06
CA GLN A 162 18.29 -18.47 11.85
C GLN A 162 17.39 -18.29 10.63
N GLU A 163 16.09 -18.53 10.77
CA GLU A 163 15.09 -18.34 9.71
C GLU A 163 14.98 -16.86 9.30
N MET A 164 14.88 -15.95 10.28
CA MET A 164 14.90 -14.51 10.05
C MET A 164 16.19 -14.06 9.35
N LEU A 165 17.34 -14.59 9.78
CA LEU A 165 18.63 -14.28 9.17
C LEU A 165 18.66 -14.68 7.69
N GLU A 166 18.16 -15.88 7.36
CA GLU A 166 18.11 -16.38 5.98
C GLU A 166 17.22 -15.51 5.08
N ILE A 167 16.02 -15.17 5.56
CA ILE A 167 15.10 -14.28 4.83
C ILE A 167 15.75 -12.92 4.60
N LYS A 168 16.36 -12.35 5.65
CA LYS A 168 17.07 -11.06 5.57
C LYS A 168 18.27 -11.13 4.61
N GLN A 169 19.05 -12.20 4.61
CA GLN A 169 20.16 -12.37 3.66
C GLN A 169 19.66 -12.36 2.22
N TRP A 170 18.58 -13.10 1.94
CA TRP A 170 17.95 -13.10 0.63
C TRP A 170 17.42 -11.72 0.20
N ILE A 171 16.80 -10.96 1.11
CA ILE A 171 16.37 -9.56 0.86
C ILE A 171 17.55 -8.69 0.42
N VAL A 172 18.69 -8.80 1.12
CA VAL A 172 19.92 -8.07 0.79
C VAL A 172 20.48 -8.50 -0.58
N GLU A 173 20.49 -9.80 -0.87
CA GLU A 173 20.94 -10.34 -2.18
C GLU A 173 20.07 -9.85 -3.33
N LYS A 174 18.75 -9.73 -3.11
CA LYS A 174 17.79 -9.20 -4.08
C LYS A 174 17.85 -7.68 -4.23
N LYS A 175 18.66 -6.99 -3.42
CA LYS A 175 18.74 -5.52 -3.36
C LYS A 175 17.38 -4.89 -3.06
N TYR A 176 16.61 -5.51 -2.18
CA TYR A 176 15.37 -4.94 -1.68
C TYR A 176 15.69 -4.01 -0.51
N ASP A 177 16.24 -2.83 -0.82
CA ASP A 177 16.56 -1.82 0.18
C ASP A 177 15.26 -1.29 0.81
N ALA A 178 14.91 -1.83 1.96
CA ALA A 178 13.74 -1.48 2.76
C ALA A 178 13.98 -1.89 4.20
N SER A 179 13.36 -1.18 5.15
CA SER A 179 13.40 -1.60 6.55
C SER A 179 12.64 -2.92 6.71
N LEU A 180 13.07 -3.75 7.67
CA LEU A 180 12.53 -5.10 7.83
C LEU A 180 12.05 -5.31 9.26
N THR A 181 10.80 -5.73 9.40
CA THR A 181 10.21 -6.10 10.68
C THR A 181 9.81 -7.56 10.66
N PHE A 182 10.25 -8.32 11.66
CA PHE A 182 9.78 -9.68 11.90
C PHE A 182 8.95 -9.75 13.18
N GLU A 183 7.75 -10.30 13.10
CA GLU A 183 6.87 -10.57 14.24
C GLU A 183 6.51 -12.06 14.29
N PRO A 184 7.18 -12.87 15.12
CA PRO A 184 6.76 -14.24 15.36
C PRO A 184 5.39 -14.28 16.02
N LYS A 185 4.46 -15.04 15.45
CA LYS A 185 3.07 -15.13 15.95
C LYS A 185 2.97 -15.61 17.41
N ASP A 186 3.84 -16.55 17.81
CA ASP A 186 3.80 -17.20 19.13
C ASP A 186 4.74 -16.55 20.15
N LYS A 187 5.21 -15.32 19.91
CA LYS A 187 6.10 -14.61 20.83
C LYS A 187 5.67 -13.16 20.97
N ASP A 188 5.70 -12.66 22.21
CA ASP A 188 5.45 -11.23 22.50
C ASP A 188 6.68 -10.36 22.20
N VAL A 189 7.28 -10.57 21.04
CA VAL A 189 8.46 -9.83 20.59
C VAL A 189 8.38 -9.55 19.10
N TYR A 190 9.03 -8.48 18.69
CA TYR A 190 9.29 -8.18 17.29
C TYR A 190 10.75 -7.77 17.11
N PHE A 191 11.23 -7.87 15.86
CA PHE A 191 12.56 -7.46 15.47
C PHE A 191 12.44 -6.37 14.43
N TYR A 192 12.88 -5.15 14.75
CA TYR A 192 12.88 -4.03 13.80
C TYR A 192 14.29 -3.73 13.32
N LEU A 193 14.51 -3.86 12.01
CA LEU A 193 15.81 -3.78 11.36
C LEU A 193 15.81 -2.58 10.39
N PRO A 194 16.47 -1.47 10.74
CA PRO A 194 16.64 -0.34 9.83
C PRO A 194 17.39 -0.76 8.55
N THR A 195 17.09 -0.10 7.43
CA THR A 195 17.67 -0.43 6.11
C THR A 195 19.20 -0.38 6.13
N GLU A 196 19.77 0.64 6.78
CA GLU A 196 21.21 0.88 6.94
C GLU A 196 21.94 -0.21 7.73
N ASP A 197 21.20 -0.97 8.53
CA ASP A 197 21.73 -1.97 9.46
C ASP A 197 21.66 -3.40 8.90
N LEU A 198 20.87 -3.64 7.86
CA LEU A 198 20.71 -4.97 7.25
C LEU A 198 22.05 -5.62 6.86
N LYS A 199 23.01 -4.81 6.41
CA LYS A 199 24.34 -5.30 6.00
C LYS A 199 25.25 -5.62 7.20
N LYS A 200 24.98 -5.08 8.38
CA LYS A 200 25.78 -5.30 9.61
C LYS A 200 25.48 -6.65 10.26
N ILE A 201 24.27 -7.18 10.06
CA ILE A 201 23.79 -8.44 10.63
C ILE A 201 24.33 -9.61 9.82
N LYS A 202 25.23 -10.41 10.38
CA LYS A 202 25.90 -11.53 9.70
C LYS A 202 25.53 -12.89 10.26
N LYS A 203 25.24 -12.97 11.56
CA LYS A 203 24.89 -14.21 12.29
C LYS A 203 23.62 -14.02 13.13
N PRO A 204 22.96 -15.10 13.60
CA PRO A 204 21.68 -15.01 14.30
C PRO A 204 21.71 -14.11 15.54
N GLU A 205 22.83 -14.09 16.27
CA GLU A 205 22.99 -13.32 17.51
C GLU A 205 23.01 -11.82 17.27
N ASP A 206 23.37 -11.38 16.05
CA ASP A 206 23.39 -9.97 15.67
C ASP A 206 21.97 -9.38 15.57
N LEU A 207 20.92 -10.21 15.59
CA LEU A 207 19.52 -9.77 15.62
C LEU A 207 19.07 -9.31 17.02
N ASN A 208 19.77 -9.72 18.08
CA ASN A 208 19.33 -9.45 19.47
C ASN A 208 19.21 -7.95 19.82
N PRO A 209 20.11 -7.05 19.38
CA PRO A 209 19.97 -5.61 19.63
C PRO A 209 18.71 -4.99 19.01
N TYR A 210 18.11 -5.66 18.03
CA TYR A 210 16.94 -5.21 17.30
C TYR A 210 15.64 -5.81 17.84
N ARG A 211 15.72 -6.58 18.93
CA ARG A 211 14.59 -7.25 19.56
C ARG A 211 13.87 -6.29 20.52
N PHE A 212 12.57 -6.17 20.35
CA PHE A 212 11.67 -5.42 21.19
C PHE A 212 10.58 -6.33 21.75
N GLN A 213 10.04 -5.99 22.92
CA GLN A 213 8.87 -6.68 23.48
C GLN A 213 7.60 -5.96 23.00
N ASN A 214 6.57 -6.74 22.67
CA ASN A 214 5.22 -6.20 22.50
C ASN A 214 4.69 -5.85 23.89
N ASN A 215 4.39 -4.57 24.11
CA ASN A 215 3.71 -4.11 25.33
C ASN A 215 2.21 -4.41 25.25
#